data_AF-A0A2N2ZZR3-F1
#
_entry.id   AF-A0A2N2ZZR3-F1
#
_cell.length_a   1.000
_cell.length_b   1.000
_cell.length_c   1.000
_cell.angle_alpha   90.00
_cell.angle_beta   90.00
_cell.angle_gamma   90.00
#
_symmetry.space_group_name_H-M   'P 1'
#
loop_
_entity.id
_entity.type
_entity.pdbx_description
1 polymer ?
#
loop_
_entity_poly.entity_id
_entity_poly.type
_entity_poly.pdbx_seq_one_letter_code
_entity_poly.pdbx_strand_id
1 'polypeptide(L)'
;MENYMTTNLSESDLQKIVERGIEAYEKNKASQIDNTKSYSIAKSAQMLGRSHSTIKKLIRSGKLRTTADGRRITQMGLQEYLQADSK
;
A
#
# COMPACT_ATOMS: atom_id res chain seq x y z
N MET A 1 -21.06 -29.70 -24.64
CA MET A 1 -21.67 -28.36 -24.74
C MET A 1 -21.56 -27.71 -23.38
N GLU A 2 -20.75 -26.66 -23.25
CA GLU A 2 -20.65 -25.91 -21.99
C GLU A 2 -21.95 -25.11 -21.80
N ASN A 3 -22.65 -25.40 -20.71
CA ASN A 3 -23.81 -24.63 -20.28
C ASN A 3 -23.30 -23.30 -19.70
N TYR A 4 -23.24 -22.26 -20.52
CA TYR A 4 -23.13 -20.90 -20.03
C TYR A 4 -24.47 -20.52 -19.41
N MET A 5 -24.59 -20.65 -18.09
CA MET A 5 -25.67 -20.00 -17.36
C MET A 5 -25.55 -18.49 -17.59
N THR A 6 -26.39 -17.92 -18.45
CA THR A 6 -26.62 -16.48 -18.51
C THR A 6 -27.23 -16.05 -17.18
N THR A 7 -26.37 -15.66 -16.25
CA THR A 7 -26.78 -15.02 -15.01
C THR A 7 -27.27 -13.62 -15.36
N ASN A 8 -28.58 -13.42 -15.32
CA ASN A 8 -29.19 -12.09 -15.38
C ASN A 8 -28.88 -11.36 -14.07
N LEU A 9 -27.65 -10.89 -13.91
CA LEU A 9 -27.25 -10.04 -12.79
C LEU A 9 -27.90 -8.67 -12.99
N SER A 10 -28.64 -8.19 -12.00
CA SER A 10 -29.09 -6.81 -12.02
C SER A 10 -27.88 -5.88 -11.85
N GLU A 11 -28.03 -4.61 -12.26
CA GLU A 11 -27.02 -3.59 -12.01
C GLU A 11 -26.65 -3.50 -10.52
N SER A 12 -27.64 -3.68 -9.63
CA SER A 12 -27.42 -3.69 -8.19
C SER A 12 -26.59 -4.88 -7.70
N ASP A 13 -26.69 -6.04 -8.38
CA ASP A 13 -25.90 -7.22 -8.05
C ASP A 13 -24.46 -7.04 -8.51
N LEU A 14 -24.26 -6.45 -9.69
CA LEU A 14 -22.93 -6.10 -10.19
C LEU A 14 -22.24 -5.10 -9.26
N GLN A 15 -22.95 -4.06 -8.83
CA GLN A 15 -22.41 -3.08 -7.88
C GLN A 15 -21.97 -3.76 -6.57
N LYS A 16 -22.82 -4.62 -5.98
CA LYS A 16 -22.47 -5.35 -4.75
C LYS A 16 -21.27 -6.27 -4.92
N ILE A 17 -21.12 -6.91 -6.09
CA ILE A 17 -19.96 -7.77 -6.38
C ILE A 17 -18.68 -6.93 -6.43
N VAL A 18 -18.72 -5.77 -7.08
CA VAL A 18 -17.57 -4.86 -7.18
C VAL A 18 -17.20 -4.32 -5.79
N GLU A 19 -18.17 -3.85 -5.01
CA GLU A 19 -17.96 -3.36 -3.66
C GLU A 19 -17.31 -4.43 -2.76
N ARG A 20 -17.85 -5.65 -2.76
CA ARG A 20 -17.27 -6.77 -2.00
C ARG A 20 -15.86 -7.14 -2.46
N GLY A 21 -15.59 -7.06 -3.76
CA GLY A 21 -14.26 -7.31 -4.31
C GLY A 21 -13.25 -6.29 -3.81
N ILE A 22 -13.62 -5.00 -3.81
CA ILE A 22 -12.78 -3.92 -3.31
C ILE A 22 -12.56 -4.05 -1.80
N GLU A 23 -13.61 -4.31 -1.01
CA GLU A 23 -13.50 -4.51 0.43
C GLU A 23 -12.57 -5.68 0.78
N ALA A 24 -12.71 -6.81 0.10
CA ALA A 24 -11.85 -7.97 0.30
C ALA A 24 -10.39 -7.66 -0.05
N TYR A 25 -10.15 -6.93 -1.14
CA TYR A 25 -8.81 -6.50 -1.55
C TYR A 25 -8.17 -5.58 -0.50
N GLU A 26 -8.87 -4.54 -0.05
CA GLU A 26 -8.34 -3.60 0.94
C GLU A 26 -8.09 -4.28 2.30
N LYS A 27 -8.96 -5.19 2.73
CA LYS A 27 -8.76 -6.00 3.93
C LYS A 27 -7.50 -6.87 3.84
N ASN A 28 -7.28 -7.50 2.69
CA ASN A 28 -6.10 -8.33 2.44
C ASN A 28 -4.81 -7.51 2.28
N LYS A 29 -4.91 -6.26 1.81
CA LYS A 29 -3.78 -5.32 1.74
C LYS A 29 -3.36 -4.86 3.13
N ALA A 30 -4.31 -4.58 4.00
CA ALA A 30 -4.04 -4.20 5.40
C ALA A 30 -3.39 -5.33 6.20
N SER A 31 -3.78 -6.59 5.96
CA SER A 31 -3.18 -7.76 6.64
C SER A 31 -1.77 -8.13 6.16
N GLN A 32 -1.30 -7.56 5.04
CA GLN A 32 0.06 -7.74 4.53
C GLN A 32 1.09 -6.73 5.09
N ILE A 33 0.66 -5.83 5.99
CA ILE A 33 1.58 -4.92 6.68
C ILE A 33 2.27 -5.71 7.79
N ASP A 34 3.45 -6.23 7.47
CA ASP A 34 4.33 -6.79 8.48
C ASP A 34 5.03 -5.64 9.22
N ASN A 35 4.59 -5.40 10.46
CA ASN A 35 5.12 -4.34 11.33
C ASN A 35 6.61 -4.54 11.69
N THR A 36 7.16 -5.74 11.48
CA THR A 36 8.58 -6.02 11.70
C THR A 36 9.42 -5.75 10.46
N LYS A 37 8.79 -5.68 9.29
CA LYS A 37 9.48 -5.52 8.02
C LYS A 37 10.00 -4.09 7.86
N SER A 38 11.28 -3.99 7.54
CA SER A 38 11.95 -2.72 7.29
C SER A 38 12.90 -2.83 6.12
N TYR A 39 13.07 -1.71 5.42
CA TYR A 39 13.87 -1.60 4.22
C TYR A 39 15.04 -0.64 4.44
N SER A 40 16.16 -0.89 3.75
CA SER A 40 17.25 0.08 3.72
C SER A 40 16.81 1.34 2.97
N ILE A 41 17.47 2.47 3.26
CA ILE A 41 17.16 3.74 2.59
C ILE A 41 17.25 3.62 1.06
N ALA A 42 18.24 2.87 0.55
CA ALA A 42 18.40 2.62 -0.87
C ALA A 42 17.22 1.81 -1.46
N LYS A 43 16.74 0.77 -0.75
CA LYS A 43 15.58 0.00 -1.21
C LYS A 43 14.31 0.84 -1.18
N SER A 44 14.11 1.66 -0.15
CA SER A 44 12.99 2.59 -0.06
C SER A 44 13.02 3.66 -1.15
N ALA A 45 14.21 4.16 -1.52
CA ALA A 45 14.38 5.09 -2.63
C ALA A 45 13.90 4.49 -3.96
N GLN A 46 14.24 3.23 -4.22
CA GLN A 46 13.74 2.48 -5.39
C GLN A 46 12.22 2.30 -5.34
N MET A 47 11.67 1.90 -4.19
CA MET A 47 10.21 1.67 -4.05
C MET A 47 9.39 2.94 -4.26
N LEU A 48 9.89 4.08 -3.81
CA LEU A 48 9.21 5.38 -3.95
C LEU A 48 9.55 6.10 -5.27
N GLY A 49 10.46 5.57 -6.08
CA GLY A 49 10.94 6.24 -7.30
C GLY A 49 11.59 7.61 -7.02
N ARG A 50 12.25 7.76 -5.86
CA ARG A 50 12.88 9.02 -5.43
C ARG A 50 14.38 8.85 -5.26
N SER A 51 15.12 9.95 -5.33
CA SER A 51 16.56 9.94 -5.08
C SER A 51 16.88 9.66 -3.60
N HIS A 52 18.07 9.12 -3.34
CA HIS A 52 18.53 8.85 -1.97
C HIS A 52 18.58 10.13 -1.10
N SER A 53 18.95 11.28 -1.69
CA SER A 53 18.97 12.57 -0.99
C SER A 53 17.56 13.06 -0.66
N THR A 54 16.59 12.83 -1.54
CA THR A 54 15.17 13.10 -1.27
C THR A 54 14.68 12.29 -0.07
N ILE A 55 14.97 10.98 -0.03
CA ILE A 55 14.57 10.13 1.11
C ILE A 55 15.17 10.65 2.42
N LYS A 56 16.47 11.01 2.44
CA LYS A 56 17.10 11.59 3.64
C LYS A 56 16.44 12.90 4.08
N LYS A 57 16.02 13.75 3.14
CA LYS A 57 15.29 14.99 3.42
C LYS A 57 13.90 14.69 4.02
N LEU A 58 13.20 13.69 3.51
CA LEU A 58 11.91 13.25 4.05
C LEU A 58 12.03 12.71 5.48
N ILE A 59 13.07 11.93 5.76
CA ILE A 59 13.38 11.45 7.12
C ILE A 59 13.66 12.63 8.05
N ARG A 60 14.54 13.56 7.65
CA ARG A 60 14.91 14.72 8.48
C ARG A 60 13.74 15.67 8.75
N SER A 61 12.81 15.79 7.80
CA SER A 61 11.60 16.60 7.96
C SER A 61 10.48 15.90 8.74
N GLY A 62 10.69 14.66 9.19
CA GLY A 62 9.69 13.88 9.91
C GLY A 62 8.56 13.35 9.03
N LYS A 63 8.61 13.58 7.71
CA LYS A 63 7.59 13.10 6.75
C LYS A 63 7.68 11.61 6.46
N LEU A 64 8.83 10.99 6.69
CA LEU A 64 9.04 9.56 6.51
C LEU A 64 9.58 8.93 7.80
N ARG A 65 8.78 8.04 8.39
CA ARG A 65 9.09 7.41 9.67
C ARG A 65 10.12 6.28 9.51
N THR A 66 11.11 6.26 10.41
CA THR A 66 12.18 5.26 10.44
C THR A 66 12.10 4.37 11.67
N THR A 67 12.93 3.33 11.71
CA THR A 67 13.24 2.57 12.92
C THR A 67 13.92 3.46 13.98
N ALA A 68 13.94 3.01 15.24
CA ALA A 68 14.50 3.77 16.36
C ALA A 68 15.99 4.14 16.17
N ASP A 69 16.74 3.31 15.46
CA ASP A 69 18.15 3.56 15.12
C ASP A 69 18.34 4.47 13.90
N GLY A 70 17.25 4.88 13.23
CA GLY A 70 17.26 5.80 12.09
C GLY A 70 17.86 5.23 10.80
N ARG A 71 18.24 3.94 10.75
CA ARG A 71 18.94 3.35 9.60
C ARG A 71 18.02 2.74 8.56
N ARG A 72 16.81 2.34 8.96
CA ARG A 72 15.85 1.65 8.11
C ARG A 72 14.49 2.33 8.15
N ILE A 73 13.73 2.16 7.09
CA ILE A 73 12.37 2.68 6.97
C ILE A 73 11.43 1.49 7.11
N THR A 74 10.49 1.57 8.05
CA THR A 74 9.50 0.49 8.26
C THR A 74 8.54 0.41 7.08
N GLN A 75 8.00 -0.77 6.80
CA GLN A 75 6.96 -0.92 5.77
C GLN A 75 5.77 0.01 6.07
N MET A 76 5.36 0.09 7.35
CA MET A 76 4.32 1.00 7.80
C MET A 76 4.66 2.47 7.49
N GLY A 77 5.88 2.93 7.77
CA GLY A 77 6.28 4.31 7.49
C GLY A 77 6.27 4.65 5.99
N LEU A 78 6.60 3.70 5.11
CA LEU A 78 6.45 3.89 3.65
C LEU A 78 4.98 4.02 3.25
N GLN A 79 4.11 3.20 3.82
CA GLN A 79 2.69 3.20 3.49
C GLN A 79 2.00 4.47 4.01
N GLU A 80 2.29 4.89 5.24
CA GLU A 80 1.81 6.17 5.81
C GLU A 80 2.18 7.34 4.90
N TYR A 81 3.43 7.37 4.41
CA TYR A 81 3.89 8.39 3.47
C TYR A 81 3.09 8.37 2.16
N LEU A 82 2.89 7.19 1.55
CA LEU A 82 2.14 7.07 0.29
C LEU A 82 0.67 7.46 0.44
N GLN A 83 0.04 7.12 1.57
CA GLN A 83 -1.34 7.52 1.87
C GLN A 83 -1.48 9.04 2.08
N ALA A 84 -0.48 9.66 2.70
CA ALA A 84 -0.45 11.11 2.90
C ALA A 84 -0.17 11.89 1.60
N ASP A 85 0.66 11.35 0.70
CA ASP A 85 0.98 11.95 -0.61
C ASP A 85 -0.16 11.82 -1.64
N SER A 86 -1.12 10.91 -1.40
CA SER A 86 -2.27 10.67 -2.29
C SER A 86 -3.48 11.57 -2.01
N LYS A 87 -3.37 12.54 -1.09
CA LYS A 87 -4.39 13.55 -0.76
C LYS A 87 -3.96 14.91 -1.29
#